data_AF-A0A2S2NQA5-F1
#
_entry.id   AF-A0A2S2NQA5-F1
#
_cell.length_a   1.000
_cell.length_b   1.000
_cell.length_c   1.000
_cell.angle_alpha   90.00
_cell.angle_beta   90.00
_cell.angle_gamma   90.00
#
_symmetry.space_group_name_H-M   'P 1'
#
loop_
_entity.id
_entity.type
_entity.pdbx_description
1 polymer ?
#
loop_
_entity_poly.entity_id
_entity_poly.type
_entity_poly.pdbx_seq_one_letter_code
_entity_poly.pdbx_strand_id
1 'polypeptide(L)'
;MAQILETEGILVSLSLLNGIPSTLLNWTTKNLVLNDSINASLLSRYLSIDCEMAKKFSSQHEWDTNINQLLRSNKIVETHDVCNSLNMIQTQLNTLIKLEPLPNKLLSIPQVFVSNELSDMSLNALNEFCVNEPDIHIVKENSRNMLKDVNIIKTINENVAFDYPHSSTMSLNEKYSQHYYKTDVPLVC
;
A
#
# COMPACT_ATOMS: atom_id res chain seq x y z
N MET A 1 -7.17 1.78 -2.20
CA MET A 1 -7.46 2.97 -3.03
C MET A 1 -7.99 2.57 -4.41
N ALA A 2 -7.32 1.69 -5.17
CA ALA A 2 -7.84 1.18 -6.46
C ALA A 2 -9.25 0.58 -6.34
N GLN A 3 -9.49 -0.31 -5.36
CA GLN A 3 -10.82 -0.87 -5.06
C GLN A 3 -11.91 0.18 -4.80
N ILE A 4 -11.57 1.31 -4.18
CA ILE A 4 -12.51 2.40 -3.88
C ILE A 4 -12.89 3.11 -5.18
N LEU A 5 -11.89 3.45 -6.00
CA LEU A 5 -12.10 4.12 -7.29
C LEU A 5 -12.94 3.26 -8.24
N GLU A 6 -12.69 1.94 -8.31
CA GLU A 6 -13.52 1.02 -9.09
C GLU A 6 -14.99 1.03 -8.61
N THR A 7 -15.21 1.12 -7.30
CA THR A 7 -16.56 1.17 -6.71
C THR A 7 -17.29 2.48 -7.02
N GLU A 8 -16.54 3.56 -7.20
CA GLU A 8 -17.05 4.86 -7.64
C GLU A 8 -17.29 4.91 -9.17
N GLY A 9 -17.09 3.79 -9.89
CA GLY A 9 -17.24 3.73 -11.34
C GLY A 9 -16.10 4.41 -12.10
N ILE A 10 -14.93 4.56 -11.46
CA ILE A 10 -13.73 5.11 -12.09
C ILE A 10 -12.89 3.95 -12.60
N LEU A 11 -12.51 4.01 -13.88
CA LEU A 11 -11.64 3.03 -14.49
C LEU A 11 -10.22 3.14 -13.89
N VAL A 12 -9.69 2.02 -13.41
CA VAL A 12 -8.36 1.94 -12.79
C VAL A 12 -7.49 0.94 -13.53
N SER A 13 -6.27 1.34 -13.84
CA SER A 13 -5.17 0.43 -14.18
C SER A 13 -4.20 0.38 -13.00
N LEU A 14 -3.83 -0.82 -12.55
CA LEU A 14 -2.95 -1.03 -11.41
C LEU A 14 -1.68 -1.77 -11.84
N SER A 15 -0.53 -1.11 -11.68
CA SER A 15 0.79 -1.69 -11.85
C SER A 15 1.57 -1.62 -10.54
N LEU A 16 2.00 -2.77 -10.03
CA LEU A 16 2.74 -2.89 -8.77
C LEU A 16 4.21 -3.19 -9.06
N LEU A 17 5.11 -2.34 -8.57
CA LEU A 17 6.57 -2.50 -8.72
C LEU A 17 7.17 -2.96 -7.38
N ASN A 18 7.58 -4.22 -7.29
CA ASN A 18 8.00 -4.88 -6.04
C ASN A 18 7.01 -4.67 -4.87
N GLY A 19 5.75 -4.36 -5.18
CA GLY A 19 4.71 -4.01 -4.23
C GLY A 19 3.84 -5.22 -3.93
N ILE A 20 4.35 -6.18 -3.17
CA ILE A 20 3.54 -7.31 -2.69
C ILE A 20 2.98 -6.92 -1.31
N PRO A 21 1.65 -6.98 -1.09
CA PRO A 21 1.05 -6.65 0.21
C PRO A 21 1.73 -7.36 1.38
N SER A 22 1.97 -8.68 1.29
CA SER A 22 2.64 -9.45 2.35
C SER A 22 4.08 -9.00 2.61
N THR A 23 4.82 -8.59 1.58
CA THR A 23 6.21 -8.12 1.72
C THR A 23 6.24 -6.74 2.35
N LEU A 24 5.32 -5.85 1.95
CA LEU A 24 5.16 -4.54 2.56
C LEU A 24 4.72 -4.66 4.02
N LEU A 25 3.77 -5.54 4.32
CA LEU A 25 3.34 -5.85 5.69
C LEU A 25 4.49 -6.41 6.51
N ASN A 26 5.20 -7.42 6.02
CA ASN A 26 6.33 -8.02 6.72
C ASN A 26 7.47 -7.00 6.94
N TRP A 27 7.81 -6.20 5.93
CA TRP A 27 8.78 -5.12 6.07
C TRP A 27 8.32 -4.09 7.11
N THR A 28 7.06 -3.67 7.06
CA THR A 28 6.47 -2.70 7.98
C THR A 28 6.50 -3.22 9.40
N THR A 29 6.01 -4.44 9.63
CA THR A 29 6.07 -5.09 10.94
C THR A 29 7.50 -5.22 11.43
N LYS A 30 8.43 -5.75 10.63
CA LYS A 30 9.83 -5.95 11.03
C LYS A 30 10.56 -4.64 11.36
N ASN A 31 10.30 -3.56 10.62
CA ASN A 31 11.07 -2.32 10.72
C ASN A 31 10.40 -1.24 11.56
N LEU A 32 9.07 -1.24 11.64
CA LEU A 32 8.28 -0.18 12.29
C LEU A 32 7.54 -0.69 13.53
N VAL A 33 7.45 -2.00 13.74
CA VAL A 33 7.02 -2.59 15.01
C VAL A 33 8.27 -3.14 15.72
N LEU A 34 9.19 -2.26 16.10
CA LEU A 34 10.24 -2.62 17.06
C LEU A 34 9.56 -2.85 18.41
N ASN A 35 9.70 -4.07 18.95
CA ASN A 35 9.25 -4.41 20.31
C ASN A 35 7.75 -4.09 20.56
N ASP A 36 6.88 -4.52 19.65
CA ASP A 36 5.41 -4.47 19.79
C ASP A 36 4.77 -3.07 19.85
N SER A 37 5.53 -2.00 19.59
CA SER A 37 5.03 -0.62 19.69
C SER A 37 5.50 0.27 18.54
N ILE A 38 4.59 0.61 17.63
CA ILE A 38 4.80 1.61 16.55
C ILE A 38 5.29 2.93 17.14
N ASN A 39 4.70 3.33 18.26
CA ASN A 39 5.02 4.54 18.99
C ASN A 39 6.48 4.57 19.45
N ALA A 40 6.99 3.46 20.01
CA ALA A 40 8.39 3.38 20.41
C ALA A 40 9.35 3.48 19.21
N SER A 41 8.99 2.86 18.07
CA SER A 41 9.74 2.98 16.82
C SER A 41 9.78 4.41 16.29
N LEU A 42 8.66 5.13 16.33
CA LEU A 42 8.59 6.50 15.83
C LEU A 42 9.44 7.45 16.69
N LEU A 43 9.36 7.32 18.02
CA LEU A 43 10.15 8.12 18.96
C LEU A 43 11.65 7.89 18.79
N SER A 44 12.07 6.62 18.68
CA SER A 44 13.48 6.29 18.51
C SER A 44 14.03 6.71 17.15
N ARG A 45 13.25 6.56 16.06
CA ARG A 45 13.68 6.90 14.70
C ARG A 45 13.72 8.40 14.43
N TYR A 46 12.73 9.16 14.88
CA TYR A 46 12.58 10.57 14.52
C TYR A 46 13.04 11.55 15.60
N LEU A 47 13.10 11.12 16.86
CA LEU A 47 13.47 11.97 17.99
C LEU A 47 14.75 11.51 18.70
N SER A 48 15.41 10.45 18.20
CA SER A 48 16.63 9.86 18.79
C SER A 48 16.46 9.48 20.27
N ILE A 49 15.24 9.13 20.68
CA ILE A 49 14.94 8.73 22.06
C ILE A 49 15.36 7.27 22.25
N ASP A 50 16.02 7.00 23.37
CA ASP A 50 16.43 5.64 23.73
C ASP A 50 15.25 4.66 23.71
N CYS A 51 15.50 3.44 23.26
CA CYS A 51 14.45 2.44 23.01
C CYS A 51 13.73 2.03 24.31
N GLU A 52 14.44 1.97 25.44
CA GLU A 52 13.83 1.64 26.75
C GLU A 52 12.98 2.80 27.27
N MET A 53 13.43 4.04 27.06
CA MET A 53 12.63 5.23 27.37
C MET A 53 11.37 5.28 26.49
N ALA A 54 11.52 5.06 25.19
CA ALA A 54 10.41 5.06 24.23
C ALA A 54 9.34 4.00 24.56
N LYS A 55 9.76 2.79 24.97
CA LYS A 55 8.85 1.74 25.47
C LYS A 55 8.03 2.21 26.66
N LYS A 56 8.70 2.77 27.67
CA LYS A 56 8.06 3.25 28.91
C LYS A 56 6.99 4.31 28.65
N PHE A 57 7.21 5.20 27.69
CA PHE A 57 6.21 6.21 27.31
C PHE A 57 5.10 5.63 26.43
N SER A 58 5.42 4.65 25.58
CA SER A 58 4.42 4.04 24.69
C SER A 58 3.42 3.11 25.40
N SER A 59 3.77 2.57 26.56
CA SER A 59 2.89 1.70 27.36
C SER A 59 1.96 2.45 28.31
N GLN A 60 2.11 3.78 28.42
CA GLN A 60 1.25 4.61 29.25
C GLN A 60 -0.09 4.88 28.55
N HIS A 61 -1.19 4.70 29.28
CA HIS A 61 -2.50 5.17 28.85
C HIS A 61 -2.42 6.69 28.64
N GLU A 62 -2.96 7.21 27.53
CA GLU A 62 -2.86 8.61 27.07
C GLU A 62 -1.58 9.01 26.30
N TRP A 63 -1.36 8.37 25.14
CA TRP A 63 -0.29 8.73 24.20
C TRP A 63 -0.21 10.25 23.91
N ASP A 64 -1.34 10.92 23.65
CA ASP A 64 -1.38 12.35 23.30
C ASP A 64 -0.92 13.26 24.45
N THR A 65 -1.26 12.92 25.70
CA THR A 65 -0.82 13.66 26.88
C THR A 65 0.68 13.41 27.14
N ASN A 66 1.10 12.15 27.06
CA ASN A 66 2.45 11.72 27.38
C ASN A 66 3.49 12.20 26.36
N ILE A 67 3.14 12.24 25.08
CA ILE A 67 4.06 12.70 24.03
C ILE A 67 4.32 14.20 24.13
N ASN A 68 3.31 15.02 24.42
CA ASN A 68 3.50 16.45 24.60
C ASN A 68 4.45 16.75 25.76
N GLN A 69 4.34 16.00 26.86
CA GLN A 69 5.25 16.13 28.00
C GLN A 69 6.69 15.69 27.65
N LEU A 70 6.84 14.60 26.89
CA LEU A 70 8.13 14.11 26.40
C LEU A 70 8.80 15.08 25.41
N LEU A 71 8.05 15.67 24.49
CA LEU A 71 8.58 16.64 23.53
C LEU A 71 9.08 17.91 24.25
N ARG A 72 8.32 18.39 25.25
CA ARG A 72 8.73 19.52 26.09
C ARG A 72 9.98 19.22 26.91
N SER A 73 10.08 18.02 27.50
CA SER A 73 11.27 17.65 28.29
C SER A 73 12.53 17.52 27.42
N ASN A 74 12.38 17.22 26.13
CA ASN A 74 13.46 17.18 25.14
C ASN A 74 13.71 18.53 24.42
N LYS A 75 13.13 19.64 24.92
CA LYS A 75 13.32 21.01 24.39
C LYS A 75 12.89 21.18 22.92
N ILE A 76 11.93 20.38 22.46
CA ILE A 76 11.33 20.56 21.14
C ILE A 76 10.34 21.73 21.23
N VAL A 77 10.51 22.74 20.38
CA VAL A 77 9.74 24.01 20.45
C VAL A 77 8.36 23.85 19.80
N GLU A 78 8.29 23.13 18.67
CA GLU A 78 7.07 22.91 17.88
C GLU A 78 6.36 21.62 18.29
N THR A 79 6.06 21.47 19.59
CA THR A 79 5.54 20.19 20.11
C THR A 79 4.22 19.77 19.47
N HIS A 80 3.38 20.73 19.09
CA HIS A 80 2.09 20.45 18.45
C HIS A 80 2.26 19.88 17.04
N ASP A 81 3.11 20.49 16.22
CA ASP A 81 3.32 20.06 14.83
C ASP A 81 4.02 18.71 14.76
N VAL A 82 4.99 18.48 15.65
CA VAL A 82 5.67 17.19 15.80
C VAL A 82 4.70 16.11 16.26
N CYS A 83 3.85 16.40 17.26
CA CYS A 83 2.84 15.46 17.74
C CYS A 83 1.83 15.10 16.63
N ASN A 84 1.28 16.09 15.92
CA ASN A 84 0.37 15.89 14.80
C ASN A 84 1.01 15.04 13.70
N SER A 85 2.27 15.30 13.38
CA SER A 85 3.02 14.53 12.38
C SER A 85 3.22 13.07 12.82
N LEU A 86 3.61 12.84 14.08
CA LEU A 86 3.79 11.49 14.62
C LEU A 86 2.47 10.72 14.68
N ASN A 87 1.38 11.37 15.09
CA ASN A 87 0.04 10.79 15.11
C ASN A 87 -0.47 10.47 13.69
N MET A 88 -0.19 11.34 12.72
CA MET A 88 -0.52 11.09 11.31
C MET A 88 0.25 9.87 10.80
N ILE A 89 1.58 9.82 11.01
CA ILE A 89 2.40 8.67 10.61
C ILE A 89 1.89 7.40 11.30
N GLN A 90 1.65 7.44 12.61
CA GLN A 90 1.13 6.31 13.38
C GLN A 90 -0.20 5.82 12.81
N THR A 91 -1.13 6.73 12.49
CA THR A 91 -2.43 6.40 11.91
C THR A 91 -2.26 5.71 10.56
N GLN A 92 -1.45 6.29 9.67
CA GLN A 92 -1.18 5.71 8.35
C GLN A 92 -0.52 4.34 8.45
N LEU A 93 0.45 4.17 9.36
CA LEU A 93 1.11 2.88 9.60
C LEU A 93 0.14 1.84 10.17
N ASN A 94 -0.72 2.24 11.11
CA ASN A 94 -1.77 1.37 11.65
C ASN A 94 -2.75 0.93 10.56
N THR A 95 -3.15 1.85 9.68
CA THR A 95 -3.99 1.54 8.53
C THR A 95 -3.30 0.57 7.58
N LEU A 96 -2.00 0.75 7.31
CA LEU A 96 -1.21 -0.16 6.47
C LEU A 96 -1.03 -1.55 7.10
N ILE A 97 -0.83 -1.64 8.42
CA ILE A 97 -0.64 -2.92 9.14
C ILE A 97 -1.95 -3.71 9.24
N LYS A 98 -3.08 -3.00 9.41
CA LYS A 98 -4.42 -3.60 9.49
C LYS A 98 -5.12 -3.67 8.13
N LEU A 99 -4.34 -3.57 7.05
CA LEU A 99 -4.91 -3.47 5.72
C LEU A 99 -5.42 -4.86 5.30
N GLU A 100 -6.73 -5.03 5.44
CA GLU A 100 -7.45 -6.21 5.00
C GLU A 100 -8.03 -5.99 3.60
N PRO A 101 -8.24 -7.06 2.81
CA PRO A 101 -8.97 -6.98 1.57
C PRO A 101 -10.35 -6.36 1.79
N LEU A 102 -10.67 -5.30 1.06
CA LEU A 102 -12.04 -4.77 1.06
C LEU A 102 -13.01 -5.83 0.48
N PRO A 103 -14.28 -5.87 0.94
CA PRO A 103 -15.27 -6.84 0.45
C PRO A 103 -15.46 -6.78 -1.07
N ASN A 104 -15.46 -5.56 -1.60
CA ASN A 104 -15.31 -5.21 -3.01
C ASN A 104 -13.85 -5.38 -3.43
N LYS A 105 -13.42 -6.65 -3.55
CA LYS A 105 -12.11 -7.02 -4.08
C LYS A 105 -11.85 -6.36 -5.43
N LEU A 106 -10.58 -6.18 -5.78
CA LEU A 106 -10.18 -5.51 -7.01
C LEU A 106 -10.65 -6.31 -8.23
N LEU A 107 -11.36 -5.66 -9.14
CA LEU A 107 -11.87 -6.26 -10.36
C LEU A 107 -10.83 -6.21 -11.48
N SER A 108 -10.05 -5.12 -11.59
CA SER A 108 -8.94 -5.06 -12.55
C SER A 108 -7.90 -6.15 -12.29
N ILE A 109 -7.26 -6.62 -13.36
CA ILE A 109 -6.14 -7.55 -13.30
C ILE A 109 -4.88 -6.74 -12.95
N PRO A 110 -4.30 -6.87 -11.74
CA PRO A 110 -3.06 -6.17 -11.42
C PRO A 110 -1.91 -6.71 -12.26
N GLN A 111 -1.09 -5.80 -12.79
CA GLN A 111 0.19 -6.13 -13.39
C GLN A 111 1.28 -6.00 -12.32
N VAL A 112 1.91 -7.10 -11.91
CA VAL A 112 2.87 -7.12 -10.81
C VAL A 112 4.26 -7.43 -11.31
N PHE A 113 5.16 -6.45 -11.20
CA PHE A 113 6.55 -6.59 -11.60
C PHE A 113 7.41 -6.82 -10.37
N VAL A 114 8.17 -7.91 -10.34
CA VAL A 114 8.98 -8.32 -9.18
C VAL A 114 10.40 -8.67 -9.62
N SER A 115 11.39 -8.34 -8.79
CA SER A 115 12.79 -8.63 -9.12
C SER A 115 13.18 -10.10 -8.93
N ASN A 116 12.40 -10.83 -8.11
CA ASN A 116 12.60 -12.23 -7.76
C ASN A 116 11.26 -12.98 -7.85
N GLU A 117 11.32 -14.30 -7.95
CA GLU A 117 10.14 -15.16 -7.84
C GLU A 117 9.37 -14.91 -6.53
N LEU A 118 8.05 -14.91 -6.64
CA LEU A 118 7.17 -14.82 -5.49
C LEU A 118 7.05 -16.18 -4.81
N SER A 119 7.06 -16.20 -3.48
CA SER A 119 6.65 -17.38 -2.74
C SER A 119 5.15 -17.61 -2.87
N ASP A 120 4.69 -18.86 -2.74
CA ASP A 120 3.26 -19.22 -2.77
C ASP A 120 2.45 -18.40 -1.75
N MET A 121 3.03 -18.15 -0.56
CA MET A 121 2.42 -17.31 0.47
C MET A 121 2.20 -15.86 -0.02
N SER A 122 3.13 -15.31 -0.79
CA SER A 122 3.05 -13.96 -1.34
C SER A 122 2.02 -13.86 -2.45
N LEU A 123 1.94 -14.90 -3.29
CA LEU A 123 0.94 -15.00 -4.34
C LEU A 123 -0.47 -15.12 -3.74
N ASN A 124 -0.66 -16.01 -2.76
CA ASN A 124 -1.94 -16.19 -2.07
C ASN A 124 -2.41 -14.89 -1.39
N ALA A 125 -1.51 -14.20 -0.70
CA ALA A 125 -1.82 -12.92 -0.08
C ALA A 125 -2.25 -11.87 -1.12
N LEU A 126 -1.64 -11.84 -2.30
CA LEU A 126 -2.02 -10.92 -3.37
C LEU A 126 -3.41 -11.27 -3.96
N ASN A 127 -3.68 -12.57 -4.14
CA ASN A 127 -4.95 -13.08 -4.62
C ASN A 127 -6.12 -12.79 -3.68
N GLU A 128 -5.88 -12.61 -2.37
CA GLU A 128 -6.93 -12.22 -1.43
C GLU A 128 -7.54 -10.84 -1.74
N PHE A 129 -6.75 -9.92 -2.30
CA PHE A 129 -7.17 -8.55 -2.64
C PHE A 129 -7.88 -8.45 -4.00
N CYS A 130 -7.80 -9.48 -4.84
CA CYS A 130 -8.21 -9.45 -6.23
C CYS A 130 -9.31 -10.48 -6.51
N VAL A 131 -10.22 -10.15 -7.43
CA VAL A 131 -11.17 -11.13 -7.99
C VAL A 131 -10.48 -11.96 -9.07
N ASN A 132 -9.69 -11.30 -9.91
CA ASN A 132 -8.93 -11.93 -10.97
C ASN A 132 -7.48 -12.22 -10.52
N GLU A 133 -6.91 -13.30 -11.07
CA GLU A 133 -5.51 -13.63 -10.81
C GLU A 133 -4.59 -12.54 -11.38
N PRO A 134 -3.66 -11.98 -10.59
CA PRO A 134 -2.69 -10.99 -11.05
C PRO A 134 -1.69 -11.56 -12.04
N ASP A 135 -1.31 -10.77 -13.03
CA ASP A 135 -0.24 -11.13 -13.97
C ASP A 135 1.12 -10.79 -13.36
N ILE A 136 1.94 -11.82 -13.13
CA ILE A 136 3.25 -11.67 -12.50
C ILE A 136 4.36 -11.63 -13.57
N HIS A 137 5.14 -10.56 -13.54
CA HIS A 137 6.28 -10.30 -14.43
C HIS A 137 7.58 -10.31 -13.62
N ILE A 138 8.43 -11.32 -13.84
CA ILE A 138 9.74 -11.41 -13.18
C ILE A 138 10.78 -10.65 -14.01
N VAL A 139 11.41 -9.64 -13.42
CA VAL A 139 12.41 -8.80 -14.10
C VAL A 139 13.75 -8.89 -13.38
N LYS A 140 14.80 -9.32 -14.09
CA LYS A 140 16.14 -9.58 -13.53
C LYS A 140 16.92 -8.32 -13.13
N GLU A 141 16.28 -7.16 -13.12
CA GLU A 141 16.92 -5.88 -12.79
C GLU A 141 16.61 -5.44 -11.35
N ASN A 142 17.50 -4.61 -10.79
CA ASN A 142 17.22 -3.97 -9.51
C ASN A 142 15.99 -3.04 -9.63
N SER A 143 15.30 -2.79 -8.53
CA SER A 143 14.07 -1.98 -8.49
C SER A 143 14.20 -0.58 -9.09
N ARG A 144 15.40 0.01 -9.11
CA ARG A 144 15.66 1.32 -9.73
C ARG A 144 15.76 1.28 -11.25
N ASN A 145 16.20 0.15 -11.80
CA ASN A 145 16.38 -0.02 -13.23
C ASN A 145 15.15 -0.65 -13.90
N MET A 146 14.28 -1.32 -13.15
CA MET A 146 12.99 -1.85 -13.65
C MET A 146 12.16 -0.81 -14.44
N LEU A 147 12.17 0.47 -14.03
CA LEU A 147 11.46 1.54 -14.75
C LEU A 147 12.10 1.95 -16.09
N LYS A 148 13.32 1.48 -16.37
CA LYS A 148 14.03 1.69 -17.63
C LYS A 148 13.92 0.48 -18.56
N ASP A 149 13.39 -0.63 -18.05
CA ASP A 149 13.17 -1.83 -18.84
C ASP A 149 12.08 -1.56 -19.89
N VAL A 150 12.43 -1.76 -21.16
CA VAL A 150 11.56 -1.47 -22.30
C VAL A 150 10.30 -2.35 -22.28
N ASN A 151 10.41 -3.59 -21.81
CA ASN A 151 9.27 -4.50 -21.69
C ASN A 151 8.34 -4.05 -20.57
N ILE A 152 8.86 -3.63 -19.42
CA ILE A 152 8.02 -3.06 -18.35
C ILE A 152 7.26 -1.84 -18.86
N ILE A 153 7.96 -0.88 -19.47
CA ILE A 153 7.34 0.34 -20.01
C ILE A 153 6.25 -0.02 -21.03
N LYS A 154 6.54 -0.98 -21.92
CA LYS A 154 5.58 -1.46 -22.90
C LYS A 154 4.35 -2.10 -22.25
N THR A 155 4.53 -3.04 -21.32
CA THR A 155 3.43 -3.70 -20.60
C THR A 155 2.57 -2.70 -19.85
N ILE A 156 3.17 -1.71 -19.17
CA ILE A 156 2.42 -0.65 -18.50
C ILE A 156 1.58 0.13 -19.52
N ASN A 157 2.19 0.59 -20.61
CA ASN A 157 1.49 1.38 -21.62
C ASN A 157 0.35 0.61 -22.32
N GLU A 158 0.51 -0.69 -22.54
CA GLU A 158 -0.51 -1.56 -23.14
C GLU A 158 -1.68 -1.86 -22.19
N ASN A 159 -1.45 -1.81 -20.87
CA ASN A 159 -2.45 -2.09 -19.84
C ASN A 159 -3.08 -0.83 -19.21
N VAL A 160 -2.65 0.36 -19.63
CA VAL A 160 -3.31 1.63 -19.28
C VAL A 160 -4.46 1.84 -20.27
N ALA A 161 -5.69 1.75 -19.78
CA ALA A 161 -6.84 2.14 -20.58
C ALA A 161 -6.83 3.65 -20.79
N PHE A 162 -6.66 4.06 -22.05
CA PHE A 162 -6.83 5.45 -22.46
C PHE A 162 -8.32 5.72 -22.66
N ASP A 163 -8.93 6.47 -21.75
CA ASP A 163 -10.25 7.05 -22.03
C ASP A 163 -10.05 8.30 -22.89
N TYR A 164 -10.47 8.24 -24.15
CA TYR A 164 -10.55 9.42 -25.00
C TYR A 164 -11.96 10.01 -24.84
N PRO A 165 -12.12 11.13 -24.09
CA PRO A 165 -13.43 11.67 -23.70
C PRO A 165 -14.28 12.18 -24.87
N HIS A 166 -13.77 12.11 -26.10
CA HIS A 166 -14.43 12.62 -27.31
C HIS A 166 -14.87 11.55 -28.30
N SER A 167 -14.65 10.25 -28.02
CA SER A 167 -14.90 9.19 -29.04
C SER A 167 -15.59 7.91 -28.57
N SER A 168 -15.89 7.72 -27.28
CA SER A 168 -16.52 6.46 -26.83
C SER A 168 -17.95 6.64 -26.31
N THR A 169 -18.91 6.02 -27.02
CA THR A 169 -20.30 5.82 -26.58
C THR A 169 -20.48 4.55 -25.74
N MET A 170 -19.39 3.80 -25.49
CA MET A 170 -19.43 2.54 -24.74
C MET A 170 -19.57 2.80 -23.24
N SER A 171 -20.45 2.04 -22.61
CA SER A 171 -20.61 2.02 -21.17
C SER A 171 -19.31 1.56 -20.50
N LEU A 172 -19.09 2.01 -19.26
CA LEU A 172 -17.92 1.61 -18.48
C LEU A 172 -17.78 0.08 -18.40
N ASN A 173 -18.90 -0.62 -18.27
CA ASN A 173 -18.94 -2.09 -18.20
C ASN A 173 -18.43 -2.76 -19.48
N GLU A 174 -18.78 -2.21 -20.65
CA GLU A 174 -18.25 -2.69 -21.93
C GLU A 174 -16.75 -2.41 -22.07
N LYS A 175 -16.27 -1.26 -21.57
CA LYS A 175 -14.82 -0.96 -21.51
C LYS A 175 -14.07 -1.96 -20.63
N TYR A 176 -14.61 -2.29 -19.45
CA TYR A 176 -14.03 -3.31 -18.55
C TYR A 176 -13.98 -4.69 -19.21
N SER A 177 -15.05 -5.10 -19.90
CA SER A 177 -15.12 -6.41 -20.57
C SER A 177 -14.10 -6.64 -21.68
N GLN A 178 -13.64 -5.57 -22.34
CA GLN A 178 -12.67 -5.70 -23.43
C GLN A 178 -11.22 -5.73 -22.97
N HIS A 179 -10.90 -5.10 -21.84
CA HIS A 179 -9.50 -4.89 -21.43
C HIS A 179 -9.13 -5.61 -20.12
N TYR A 180 -10.10 -5.92 -19.25
CA TYR A 180 -9.82 -6.31 -17.87
C TYR A 180 -10.55 -7.58 -17.38
N TYR A 181 -11.42 -8.20 -18.19
CA TYR A 181 -12.05 -9.48 -17.87
C TYR A 181 -11.60 -10.59 -18.81
N LYS A 182 -11.34 -11.79 -18.26
CA LYS A 182 -11.63 -13.02 -19.00
C LYS A 182 -13.15 -13.21 -18.91
N THR A 183 -13.81 -13.44 -20.03
CA THR A 183 -15.26 -13.34 -20.33
C THR A 183 -16.27 -14.00 -19.38
N ASP A 184 -15.88 -14.60 -18.26
CA ASP A 184 -16.72 -15.45 -17.42
C ASP A 184 -16.74 -15.06 -15.92
N VAL A 185 -16.72 -13.77 -15.59
CA VAL A 185 -16.99 -13.33 -14.20
C VAL A 185 -18.41 -12.80 -14.10
N PRO A 186 -19.35 -13.51 -13.46
CA PRO A 186 -20.71 -13.00 -13.26
C PRO A 186 -20.64 -11.82 -12.28
N LEU A 187 -20.99 -10.64 -12.78
CA LEU A 187 -21.19 -9.45 -11.95
C LEU A 187 -22.35 -9.75 -10.99
N VAL A 188 -22.09 -9.69 -9.69
CA VAL A 188 -23.14 -9.79 -8.67
C VAL A 188 -23.86 -8.45 -8.62
N CYS A 189 -25.17 -8.47 -8.88
CA CYS A 189 -26.09 -7.33 -8.74
C CYS A 189 -26.24 -6.86 -7.29
#